data_AF-A0A7J7Q290-F1
#
_entry.id   AF-A0A7J7Q290-F1
#
_cell.length_a   1.000
_cell.length_b   1.000
_cell.length_c   1.000
_cell.angle_alpha   90.00
_cell.angle_beta   90.00
_cell.angle_gamma   90.00
#
_symmetry.space_group_name_H-M   'P 1'
#
loop_
_entity.id
_entity.type
_entity.pdbx_description
1 polymer ?
#
loop_
_entity_poly.entity_id
_entity_poly.type
_entity_poly.pdbx_seq_one_letter_code
_entity_poly.pdbx_strand_id
1 'polypeptide(L)'
;MDRRAASPAAAVAGPQELKQQIYSQLKKAGVVSSLKSQLRIQLLEQLRKLAGPDAVCSAGTGGAGNDQARSMWHTALNCMLAEYLQASNCQFTLSVFNSETDTAPGQQAFSVDELCQLLRLDRQPQLLQRVQELLPTQGCLVLALLQALASTGGGATTADSACQTSRMGQLEGLKGRLLQLEDAYMAKAAQKAIADPRLTLDQQMSVYKKECDKLVEVQVAARVARLREVELAAARQEAAAKYRQQLEADRAELERIHAERLGRLAAREEEVGEKLRRQQRDVEGIAYSQRQRILAEEDRLRNMKAEVGRQLDVQEQLLHGLEAQLKERERAVSARELAAESKLAEAAELEAKLAAAARKSAAAALAEEQAALRGERAALEAERARVSELRSAVNADLAVARAHEDRLRTLEAARAEAEARSAAHAAGEEVLRMQLKSLQAEAAALQQELVRTGAAAGAAAAAAIAAGGADPQQLRYFAGASPVGVGGGGAPLQLPQALRELGQWQRRAQQAELLAEEAAVERDTAQSRADELSLDLNAARREVAALRSQLARQQQDILQLKLQLSQAAASAAAAAAVGSSGGGGSRGGSLGGRPGSPMGRSAAAAAAVPPLQQQQRQLADTTCLQDMAWV
;
A
#
# COMPACT_ATOMS: atom_id res chain seq x y z
N MET A 1 -0.18 -51.57 -3.89
CA MET A 1 -0.09 -52.62 -2.86
C MET A 1 1.15 -52.30 -2.02
N ASP A 2 1.08 -52.11 -0.70
CA ASP A 2 -0.11 -52.00 0.15
C ASP A 2 0.08 -51.14 1.42
N ARG A 3 -1.04 -50.62 1.92
CA ARG A 3 -1.41 -50.24 3.32
C ARG A 3 -0.28 -49.84 4.30
N ARG A 4 -0.23 -48.56 4.71
CA ARG A 4 -0.93 -47.94 5.88
C ARG A 4 -0.23 -48.23 7.23
N ALA A 5 -0.06 -47.26 8.14
CA ALA A 5 -0.41 -45.84 8.11
C ALA A 5 0.59 -45.00 8.96
N ALA A 6 0.69 -43.71 8.67
CA ALA A 6 1.46 -42.76 9.47
C ALA A 6 0.70 -42.31 10.72
N SER A 7 1.42 -41.98 11.78
CA SER A 7 0.91 -41.28 12.97
C SER A 7 1.87 -40.15 13.36
N PRO A 8 1.53 -38.88 13.09
CA PRO A 8 2.39 -37.73 13.41
C PRO A 8 1.88 -36.97 14.64
N ALA A 9 2.47 -37.22 15.82
CA ALA A 9 2.34 -36.32 16.97
C ALA A 9 3.46 -36.55 18.00
N ALA A 10 4.59 -35.85 17.85
CA ALA A 10 5.51 -35.65 18.97
C ALA A 10 4.89 -34.60 19.92
N ALA A 11 3.92 -35.01 20.73
CA ALA A 11 3.31 -34.14 21.72
C ALA A 11 4.37 -33.70 22.74
N VAL A 12 4.59 -32.39 22.86
CA VAL A 12 5.55 -31.82 23.79
C VAL A 12 5.01 -31.99 25.22
N ALA A 13 5.48 -33.04 25.89
CA ALA A 13 5.09 -33.35 27.27
C ALA A 13 5.35 -32.14 28.17
N GLY A 14 4.32 -31.74 28.93
CA GLY A 14 4.39 -30.52 29.74
C GLY A 14 5.45 -30.63 30.84
N PRO A 15 6.05 -29.51 31.29
CA PRO A 15 7.04 -29.54 32.37
C PRO A 15 6.46 -30.04 33.71
N GLN A 16 5.13 -30.13 33.85
CA GLN A 16 4.49 -30.85 34.97
C GLN A 16 4.44 -32.36 34.76
N GLU A 17 4.16 -32.86 33.55
CA GLU A 17 4.11 -34.29 33.24
C GLU A 17 5.50 -34.91 33.37
N LEU A 18 6.52 -34.23 32.85
CA LEU A 18 7.93 -34.65 33.02
C LEU A 18 8.32 -34.69 34.51
N LYS A 19 7.90 -33.70 35.31
CA LYS A 19 8.09 -33.70 36.77
C LYS A 19 7.35 -34.84 37.47
N GLN A 20 6.12 -35.15 37.06
CA GLN A 20 5.35 -36.27 37.62
C GLN A 20 5.97 -37.62 37.26
N GLN A 21 6.44 -37.80 36.02
CA GLN A 21 7.17 -38.99 35.60
C GLN A 21 8.48 -39.15 36.38
N ILE A 22 9.32 -38.12 36.46
CA ILE A 22 10.57 -38.11 37.23
C ILE A 22 10.32 -38.39 38.72
N TYR A 23 9.31 -37.75 39.33
CA TYR A 23 8.94 -38.01 40.72
C TYR A 23 8.43 -39.44 40.92
N SER A 24 7.68 -40.00 39.97
CA SER A 24 7.23 -41.40 40.02
C SER A 24 8.40 -42.39 39.89
N GLN A 25 9.42 -42.07 39.08
CA GLN A 25 10.63 -42.87 38.92
C GLN A 25 11.51 -42.80 40.16
N LEU A 26 11.79 -41.60 40.71
CA LEU A 26 12.52 -41.41 41.97
C LEU A 26 11.80 -42.05 43.17
N LYS A 27 10.46 -42.11 43.15
CA LYS A 27 9.66 -42.82 44.16
C LYS A 27 9.76 -44.34 43.99
N LYS A 28 9.71 -44.87 42.77
CA LYS A 28 9.91 -46.31 42.47
C LYS A 28 11.34 -46.77 42.77
N ALA A 29 12.33 -45.92 42.56
CA ALA A 29 13.74 -46.18 42.84
C ALA A 29 14.15 -46.02 44.31
N GLY A 30 13.19 -45.82 45.24
CA GLY A 30 13.46 -45.68 46.67
C GLY A 30 14.16 -44.39 47.10
N VAL A 31 14.63 -43.56 46.17
CA VAL A 31 15.35 -42.30 46.43
C VAL A 31 14.49 -41.31 47.22
N VAL A 32 13.19 -41.22 46.96
CA VAL A 32 12.28 -40.35 47.74
C VAL A 32 12.12 -40.82 49.19
N SER A 33 12.20 -42.13 49.47
CA SER A 33 12.20 -42.66 50.84
C SER A 33 13.54 -42.38 51.54
N SER A 34 14.66 -42.58 50.85
CA SER A 34 16.01 -42.26 51.36
C SER A 34 16.17 -40.77 51.66
N LEU A 35 15.74 -39.89 50.74
CA LEU A 35 15.79 -38.44 50.96
C LEU A 35 14.86 -38.00 52.11
N LYS A 36 13.74 -38.70 52.34
CA LYS A 36 12.84 -38.45 53.47
C LYS A 36 13.42 -38.92 54.81
N SER A 37 14.13 -40.05 54.87
CA SER A 37 14.82 -40.44 56.10
C SER A 37 16.02 -39.54 56.36
N GLN A 38 16.79 -39.16 55.34
CA GLN A 38 17.87 -38.17 55.45
C GLN A 38 17.36 -36.80 55.94
N LEU A 39 16.25 -36.29 55.38
CA LEU A 39 15.61 -35.06 55.88
C LEU A 39 15.07 -35.23 57.30
N ARG A 40 14.49 -36.38 57.68
CA ARG A 40 14.05 -36.64 59.06
C ARG A 40 15.25 -36.64 60.02
N ILE A 41 16.36 -37.26 59.65
CA ILE A 41 17.61 -37.27 60.42
C ILE A 41 18.15 -35.84 60.56
N GLN A 42 18.30 -35.08 59.47
CA GLN A 42 18.78 -33.70 59.51
C GLN A 42 17.87 -32.77 60.33
N LEU A 43 16.55 -32.96 60.26
CA LEU A 43 15.58 -32.15 61.01
C LEU A 43 15.55 -32.55 62.49
N LEU A 44 15.67 -33.83 62.83
CA LEU A 44 15.87 -34.30 64.22
C LEU A 44 17.22 -33.82 64.78
N GLU A 45 18.28 -33.82 63.98
CA GLU A 45 19.60 -33.32 64.36
C GLU A 45 19.58 -31.79 64.58
N GLN A 46 18.86 -31.04 63.75
CA GLN A 46 18.62 -29.61 63.97
C GLN A 46 17.74 -29.35 65.20
N LEU A 47 16.68 -30.13 65.43
CA LEU A 47 15.85 -30.03 66.63
C LEU A 47 16.64 -30.34 67.90
N ARG A 48 17.53 -31.34 67.89
CA ARG A 48 18.44 -31.63 69.01
C ARG A 48 19.47 -30.52 69.23
N LYS A 49 20.02 -29.94 68.15
CA LYS A 49 20.92 -28.76 68.23
C LYS A 49 20.21 -27.52 68.76
N LEU A 50 18.91 -27.38 68.55
CA LEU A 50 18.08 -26.29 69.10
C LEU A 50 17.58 -26.57 70.53
N ALA A 51 17.37 -27.83 70.90
CA ALA A 51 16.92 -28.23 72.23
C ALA A 51 18.08 -28.31 73.25
N GLY A 52 19.32 -28.46 72.79
CA GLY A 52 20.49 -28.65 73.64
C GLY A 52 20.65 -30.09 74.14
N PRO A 53 21.83 -30.45 74.70
CA PRO A 53 22.13 -31.83 75.09
C PRO A 53 21.26 -32.35 76.25
N ASP A 54 20.74 -31.46 77.10
CA ASP A 54 20.06 -31.86 78.34
C ASP A 54 18.55 -32.12 78.19
N ALA A 55 17.93 -31.66 77.10
CA ALA A 55 16.47 -31.64 76.95
C ALA A 55 15.83 -33.01 76.64
N VAL A 56 16.59 -33.99 76.15
CA VAL A 56 16.05 -35.31 75.74
C VAL A 56 16.22 -36.38 76.83
N CYS A 57 17.16 -36.19 77.77
CA CYS A 57 17.40 -37.12 78.88
C CYS A 57 16.60 -36.79 80.16
N SER A 58 16.04 -35.58 80.28
CA SER A 58 15.38 -35.11 81.50
C SER A 58 13.91 -35.57 81.63
N ALA A 59 13.69 -36.90 81.61
CA ALA A 59 12.37 -37.51 81.72
C ALA A 59 12.32 -38.75 82.65
N GLY A 60 13.27 -38.92 83.57
CA GLY A 60 13.21 -40.05 84.53
C GLY A 60 14.33 -40.19 85.55
N THR A 61 14.20 -39.54 86.72
CA THR A 61 14.95 -39.80 87.98
C THR A 61 16.48 -39.70 87.89
N GLY A 62 17.06 -38.61 88.41
CA GLY A 62 18.52 -38.44 88.41
C GLY A 62 19.26 -39.35 89.40
N GLY A 63 20.47 -39.78 89.02
CA GLY A 63 21.40 -40.47 89.90
C GLY A 63 22.67 -40.89 89.18
N ALA A 64 23.62 -39.96 89.01
CA ALA A 64 24.75 -40.03 88.07
C ALA A 64 25.74 -41.21 88.19
N GLY A 65 25.53 -42.15 89.12
CA GLY A 65 26.24 -43.45 89.17
C GLY A 65 25.44 -44.64 88.62
N ASN A 66 24.12 -44.51 88.42
CA ASN A 66 23.21 -45.56 87.98
C ASN A 66 22.70 -45.35 86.54
N ASP A 67 22.75 -44.12 86.05
CA ASP A 67 22.21 -43.74 84.74
C ASP A 67 23.01 -44.36 83.58
N GLN A 68 24.31 -44.62 83.74
CA GLN A 68 25.09 -45.33 82.73
C GLN A 68 24.75 -46.83 82.65
N ALA A 69 24.40 -47.48 83.79
CA ALA A 69 23.92 -48.86 83.79
C ALA A 69 22.52 -48.94 83.14
N ARG A 70 21.61 -48.03 83.50
CA ARG A 70 20.30 -47.88 82.84
C ARG A 70 20.44 -47.64 81.34
N SER A 71 21.35 -46.75 80.93
CA SER A 71 21.66 -46.48 79.53
C SER A 71 22.08 -47.75 78.78
N MET A 72 23.02 -48.54 79.33
CA MET A 72 23.42 -49.82 78.72
C MET A 72 22.26 -50.80 78.56
N TRP A 73 21.36 -50.92 79.55
CA TRP A 73 20.15 -51.75 79.43
C TRP A 73 19.17 -51.23 78.35
N HIS A 74 19.01 -49.91 78.21
CA HIS A 74 18.19 -49.31 77.15
C HIS A 74 18.83 -49.50 75.76
N THR A 75 20.15 -49.35 75.61
CA THR A 75 20.85 -49.64 74.36
C THR A 75 20.74 -51.12 73.99
N ALA A 76 20.93 -52.04 74.95
CA ALA A 76 20.76 -53.47 74.73
C ALA A 76 19.34 -53.84 74.29
N LEU A 77 18.31 -53.24 74.92
CA LEU A 77 16.92 -53.39 74.51
C LEU A 77 16.67 -52.86 73.10
N ASN A 78 17.23 -51.70 72.74
CA ASN A 78 17.09 -51.13 71.40
C ASN A 78 17.78 -51.99 70.33
N CYS A 79 18.97 -52.55 70.61
CA CYS A 79 19.63 -53.51 69.72
C CYS A 79 18.78 -54.77 69.51
N MET A 80 18.25 -55.35 70.59
CA MET A 80 17.35 -56.52 70.55
C MET A 80 16.05 -56.24 69.77
N LEU A 81 15.46 -55.05 69.90
CA LEU A 81 14.28 -54.64 69.13
C LEU A 81 14.60 -54.38 67.65
N ALA A 82 15.76 -53.81 67.33
CA ALA A 82 16.20 -53.61 65.96
C ALA A 82 16.42 -54.96 65.24
N GLU A 83 17.03 -55.94 65.91
CA GLU A 83 17.19 -57.30 65.40
C GLU A 83 15.84 -57.97 65.13
N TYR A 84 14.88 -57.87 66.06
CA TYR A 84 13.51 -58.37 65.87
C TYR A 84 12.81 -57.71 64.68
N LEU A 85 12.88 -56.38 64.54
CA LEU A 85 12.27 -55.64 63.42
C LEU A 85 12.94 -55.95 62.07
N GLN A 86 14.20 -56.37 62.07
CA GLN A 86 14.93 -56.85 60.91
C GLN A 86 14.44 -58.26 60.51
N ALA A 87 14.37 -59.19 61.47
CA ALA A 87 13.87 -60.55 61.26
C ALA A 87 12.40 -60.58 60.81
N SER A 88 11.56 -59.69 61.35
CA SER A 88 10.15 -59.53 60.95
C SER A 88 9.95 -58.80 59.61
N ASN A 89 11.02 -58.46 58.89
CA ASN A 89 11.00 -57.71 57.62
C ASN A 89 10.30 -56.32 57.70
N CYS A 90 10.23 -55.70 58.88
CA CYS A 90 9.57 -54.41 59.10
C CYS A 90 10.45 -53.21 58.70
N GLN A 91 11.00 -53.24 57.48
CA GLN A 91 12.03 -52.30 56.99
C GLN A 91 11.68 -50.81 57.16
N PHE A 92 10.43 -50.42 56.92
CA PHE A 92 9.99 -49.03 57.12
C PHE A 92 9.98 -48.62 58.59
N THR A 93 9.53 -49.50 59.49
CA THR A 93 9.54 -49.26 60.95
C THR A 93 10.97 -49.20 61.47
N LEU A 94 11.82 -50.13 61.04
CA LEU A 94 13.25 -50.17 61.38
C LEU A 94 13.99 -48.89 60.94
N SER A 95 13.68 -48.37 59.74
CA SER A 95 14.27 -47.11 59.25
C SER A 95 13.81 -45.87 60.04
N VAL A 96 12.64 -45.92 60.71
CA VAL A 96 12.20 -44.83 61.60
C VAL A 96 12.82 -45.01 62.98
N PHE A 97 12.74 -46.22 63.55
CA PHE A 97 13.30 -46.58 64.85
C PHE A 97 14.78 -46.19 64.96
N ASN A 98 15.63 -46.64 64.03
CA ASN A 98 17.06 -46.30 64.01
C ASN A 98 17.36 -44.81 63.83
N SER A 99 16.40 -44.00 63.34
CA SER A 99 16.54 -42.53 63.27
C SER A 99 16.14 -41.81 64.56
N GLU A 100 15.54 -42.52 65.51
CA GLU A 100 15.04 -42.01 66.79
C GLU A 100 15.84 -42.54 67.99
N THR A 101 16.35 -43.78 67.92
CA THR A 101 17.13 -44.46 68.98
C THR A 101 18.65 -44.29 68.90
N ASP A 102 19.15 -43.48 67.95
CA ASP A 102 20.58 -43.27 67.64
C ASP A 102 21.41 -44.54 67.33
N THR A 103 20.74 -45.67 67.12
CA THR A 103 21.32 -46.92 66.60
C THR A 103 21.56 -46.80 65.10
N ALA A 104 22.62 -46.08 64.73
CA ALA A 104 23.02 -45.85 63.36
C ALA A 104 23.16 -47.16 62.56
N PRO A 105 22.69 -47.23 61.30
CA PRO A 105 22.73 -48.45 60.50
C PRO A 105 24.18 -48.89 60.23
N GLY A 106 24.64 -49.90 60.96
CA GLY A 106 26.01 -50.41 60.93
C GLY A 106 26.69 -50.46 62.31
N GLN A 107 26.18 -49.77 63.32
CA GLN A 107 26.63 -49.94 64.71
C GLN A 107 25.71 -50.91 65.48
N GLN A 108 26.02 -52.20 65.39
CA GLN A 108 25.65 -53.12 66.47
C GLN A 108 26.49 -52.77 67.69
N ALA A 109 25.90 -52.08 68.67
CA ALA A 109 26.59 -51.64 69.88
C ALA A 109 26.91 -52.79 70.85
N PHE A 110 26.28 -53.95 70.66
CA PHE A 110 26.56 -55.20 71.36
C PHE A 110 26.46 -56.39 70.38
N SER A 111 27.34 -57.37 70.54
CA SER A 111 27.19 -58.70 69.92
C SER A 111 26.15 -59.56 70.67
N VAL A 112 25.69 -60.65 70.06
CA VAL A 112 24.76 -61.59 70.71
C VAL A 112 25.36 -62.19 71.99
N ASP A 113 26.66 -62.49 71.97
CA ASP A 113 27.37 -63.04 73.13
C ASP A 113 27.52 -62.00 74.26
N GLU A 114 27.77 -60.73 73.91
CA GLU A 114 27.77 -59.62 74.88
C GLU A 114 26.38 -59.38 75.49
N LEU A 115 25.30 -59.50 74.70
CA LEU A 115 23.92 -59.43 75.21
C LEU A 115 23.62 -60.58 76.18
N CYS A 116 24.07 -61.80 75.88
CA CYS A 116 23.95 -62.96 76.77
C CYS A 116 24.73 -62.75 78.10
N GLN A 117 25.95 -62.21 78.03
CA GLN A 117 26.78 -61.88 79.20
C GLN A 117 26.17 -60.75 80.03
N LEU A 118 25.65 -59.69 79.39
CA LEU A 118 24.99 -58.56 80.05
C LEU A 118 23.73 -59.03 80.79
N LEU A 119 22.90 -59.85 80.15
CA LEU A 119 21.74 -60.54 80.74
C LEU A 119 22.13 -61.61 81.78
N ARG A 120 23.44 -61.91 81.93
CA ARG A 120 24.02 -62.91 82.84
C ARG A 120 23.53 -64.34 82.62
N LEU A 121 23.19 -64.69 81.37
CA LEU A 121 22.67 -66.01 81.01
C LEU A 121 23.69 -67.13 81.27
N ASP A 122 24.99 -66.81 81.33
CA ASP A 122 26.08 -67.72 81.74
C ASP A 122 25.87 -68.32 83.15
N ARG A 123 25.15 -67.61 84.03
CA ARG A 123 24.79 -68.10 85.38
C ARG A 123 23.64 -69.12 85.36
N GLN A 124 23.02 -69.34 84.21
CA GLN A 124 21.92 -70.29 83.98
C GLN A 124 22.20 -71.10 82.69
N PRO A 125 23.20 -71.99 82.69
CA PRO A 125 23.69 -72.64 81.47
C PRO A 125 22.62 -73.44 80.70
N GLN A 126 21.63 -74.00 81.40
CA GLN A 126 20.49 -74.69 80.78
C GLN A 126 19.61 -73.76 79.92
N LEU A 127 19.47 -72.49 80.33
CA LEU A 127 18.73 -71.48 79.57
C LEU A 127 19.57 -71.00 78.39
N LEU A 128 20.84 -70.67 78.62
CA LEU A 128 21.77 -70.23 77.56
C LEU A 128 21.86 -71.26 76.41
N GLN A 129 22.02 -72.55 76.74
CA GLN A 129 22.02 -73.63 75.76
C GLN A 129 20.73 -73.68 74.94
N ARG A 130 19.56 -73.51 75.58
CA ARG A 130 18.26 -73.51 74.90
C ARG A 130 18.05 -72.29 74.00
N VAL A 131 18.60 -71.13 74.36
CA VAL A 131 18.60 -69.93 73.50
C VAL A 131 19.48 -70.15 72.28
N GLN A 132 20.68 -70.72 72.44
CA GLN A 132 21.60 -71.02 71.34
C GLN A 132 21.01 -72.01 70.32
N GLU A 133 20.23 -73.01 70.78
CA GLU A 133 19.50 -73.95 69.89
C GLU A 133 18.34 -73.29 69.12
N LEU A 134 17.68 -72.27 69.68
CA LEU A 134 16.50 -71.62 69.11
C LEU A 134 16.82 -70.37 68.27
N LEU A 135 17.99 -69.76 68.47
CA LEU A 135 18.43 -68.57 67.74
C LEU A 135 18.46 -68.74 66.20
N PRO A 136 19.05 -69.81 65.60
CA PRO A 136 19.09 -69.95 64.15
C PRO A 136 17.72 -70.27 63.53
N THR A 137 16.76 -70.76 64.32
CA THR A 137 15.39 -71.06 63.88
C THR A 137 14.43 -69.89 64.00
N GLN A 138 14.62 -69.00 64.99
CA GLN A 138 13.77 -67.82 65.21
C GLN A 138 14.34 -66.52 64.63
N GLY A 139 15.62 -66.49 64.23
CA GLY A 139 16.24 -65.37 63.50
C GLY A 139 16.47 -64.09 64.30
N CYS A 140 16.14 -64.05 65.59
CA CYS A 140 16.46 -62.95 66.51
C CYS A 140 16.49 -63.42 67.97
N LEU A 141 17.31 -62.76 68.80
CA LEU A 141 17.56 -63.14 70.19
C LEU A 141 16.31 -63.04 71.08
N VAL A 142 15.45 -62.04 70.85
CA VAL A 142 14.25 -61.81 71.68
C VAL A 142 13.27 -62.98 71.63
N LEU A 143 12.98 -63.51 70.44
CA LEU A 143 12.07 -64.64 70.29
C LEU A 143 12.67 -65.93 70.87
N ALA A 144 13.97 -66.16 70.65
CA ALA A 144 14.68 -67.30 71.23
C ALA A 144 14.68 -67.24 72.77
N LEU A 145 14.91 -66.07 73.37
CA LEU A 145 14.88 -65.85 74.82
C LEU A 145 13.47 -66.08 75.40
N LEU A 146 12.43 -65.48 74.79
CA LEU A 146 11.05 -65.64 75.25
C LEU A 146 10.58 -67.11 75.15
N GLN A 147 10.95 -67.82 74.09
CA GLN A 147 10.61 -69.23 73.92
C GLN A 147 11.41 -70.13 74.88
N ALA A 148 12.68 -69.83 75.16
CA ALA A 148 13.47 -70.53 76.17
C ALA A 148 12.92 -70.31 77.58
N LEU A 149 12.51 -69.09 77.93
CA LEU A 149 11.85 -68.76 79.20
C LEU A 149 10.51 -69.47 79.35
N ALA A 150 9.66 -69.47 78.31
CA ALA A 150 8.40 -70.22 78.31
C ALA A 150 8.62 -71.75 78.44
N SER A 151 9.77 -72.26 77.96
CA SER A 151 10.14 -73.68 78.07
C SER A 151 10.79 -74.05 79.42
N THR A 152 11.26 -73.07 80.21
CA THR A 152 11.98 -73.30 81.49
C THR A 152 11.18 -72.89 82.73
N GLY A 153 10.18 -72.01 82.61
CA GLY A 153 9.34 -71.53 83.71
C GLY A 153 8.39 -72.55 84.36
N GLY A 154 8.58 -73.85 84.13
CA GLY A 154 7.73 -74.94 84.65
C GLY A 154 8.24 -75.66 85.91
N GLY A 155 9.46 -75.38 86.38
CA GLY A 155 10.08 -76.11 87.49
C GLY A 155 10.70 -75.20 88.54
N ALA A 156 10.15 -75.22 89.75
CA ALA A 156 10.73 -74.53 90.91
C ALA A 156 11.54 -75.50 91.78
N THR A 157 12.79 -75.17 92.07
CA THR A 157 13.64 -75.86 93.06
C THR A 157 14.30 -74.85 93.98
N THR A 158 13.93 -74.86 95.25
CA THR A 158 14.57 -74.08 96.32
C THR A 158 15.61 -74.94 97.04
N ALA A 159 16.69 -74.31 97.50
CA ALA A 159 17.75 -74.95 98.27
C ALA A 159 18.05 -74.11 99.52
N ASP A 160 18.20 -74.77 100.67
CA ASP A 160 18.33 -74.15 101.99
C ASP A 160 19.32 -74.93 102.86
N SER A 161 19.91 -74.33 103.89
CA SER A 161 20.98 -74.98 104.68
C SER A 161 21.06 -74.53 106.16
N ALA A 162 21.47 -75.44 107.06
CA ALA A 162 21.47 -75.22 108.51
C ALA A 162 22.59 -76.00 109.25
N CYS A 163 22.86 -75.63 110.51
CA CYS A 163 23.98 -76.13 111.34
C CYS A 163 23.55 -76.61 112.75
N GLN A 164 24.42 -77.33 113.49
CA GLN A 164 24.15 -77.96 114.81
C GLN A 164 25.35 -77.85 115.78
N THR A 165 25.13 -78.07 117.10
CA THR A 165 26.17 -78.46 118.10
C THR A 165 25.57 -78.86 119.46
N SER A 166 26.18 -79.79 120.22
CA SER A 166 25.77 -80.11 121.62
C SER A 166 26.77 -80.98 122.43
N ARG A 167 26.66 -80.92 123.79
CA ARG A 167 27.01 -81.91 124.87
C ARG A 167 27.90 -81.39 126.02
N MET A 168 27.71 -81.98 127.21
CA MET A 168 28.30 -81.65 128.53
C MET A 168 28.36 -82.92 129.42
N GLY A 169 29.26 -82.98 130.42
CA GLY A 169 29.14 -83.96 131.55
C GLY A 169 30.39 -84.71 132.04
N GLN A 170 31.47 -84.04 132.51
CA GLN A 170 32.68 -84.71 133.06
C GLN A 170 33.25 -84.09 134.36
N LEU A 171 32.45 -83.35 135.14
CA LEU A 171 32.98 -82.45 136.19
C LEU A 171 33.13 -83.02 137.61
N GLU A 172 32.46 -84.11 137.98
CA GLU A 172 32.19 -84.41 139.40
C GLU A 172 33.36 -85.04 140.18
N GLY A 173 34.15 -85.90 139.53
CA GLY A 173 35.18 -86.70 140.22
C GLY A 173 36.37 -85.90 140.78
N LEU A 174 36.55 -84.65 140.36
CA LEU A 174 37.67 -83.79 140.80
C LEU A 174 37.48 -83.24 142.23
N LYS A 175 36.23 -83.04 142.65
CA LYS A 175 35.88 -82.32 143.88
C LYS A 175 36.36 -83.02 145.16
N GLY A 176 36.30 -84.35 145.20
CA GLY A 176 36.62 -85.14 146.39
C GLY A 176 38.12 -85.13 146.79
N ARG A 177 39.03 -84.94 145.83
CA ARG A 177 40.48 -84.93 146.10
C ARG A 177 41.00 -83.61 146.69
N LEU A 178 40.24 -82.51 146.54
CA LEU A 178 40.62 -81.21 147.09
C LEU A 178 40.40 -81.15 148.60
N LEU A 179 39.27 -81.65 149.10
CA LEU A 179 38.92 -81.66 150.53
C LEU A 179 39.99 -82.33 151.41
N GLN A 180 40.48 -83.51 151.02
CA GLN A 180 41.52 -84.24 151.76
C GLN A 180 42.85 -83.46 151.86
N LEU A 181 43.08 -82.51 150.95
CA LEU A 181 44.25 -81.64 150.94
C LEU A 181 44.09 -80.43 151.87
N GLU A 182 42.86 -79.94 152.07
CA GLU A 182 42.54 -78.87 153.02
C GLU A 182 42.72 -79.35 154.47
N ASP A 183 42.15 -80.51 154.84
CA ASP A 183 42.25 -81.08 156.18
C ASP A 183 43.73 -81.23 156.65
N ALA A 184 44.57 -81.80 155.77
CA ALA A 184 45.99 -82.03 156.04
C ALA A 184 46.82 -80.74 156.11
N TYR A 185 46.35 -79.64 155.51
CA TYR A 185 46.96 -78.32 155.62
C TYR A 185 46.62 -77.65 156.96
N MET A 186 45.33 -77.68 157.36
CA MET A 186 44.84 -77.03 158.58
C MET A 186 45.51 -77.60 159.84
N ALA A 187 45.70 -78.92 159.93
CA ALA A 187 46.41 -79.56 161.04
C ALA A 187 47.86 -79.06 161.21
N LYS A 188 48.56 -78.79 160.09
CA LYS A 188 49.94 -78.27 160.09
C LYS A 188 50.02 -76.77 160.40
N ALA A 189 48.98 -76.01 160.06
CA ALA A 189 48.88 -74.60 160.45
C ALA A 189 48.72 -74.45 161.97
N ALA A 190 47.87 -75.27 162.59
CA ALA A 190 47.61 -75.25 164.03
C ALA A 190 48.89 -75.49 164.88
N GLN A 191 49.72 -76.47 164.50
CA GLN A 191 50.98 -76.74 165.21
C GLN A 191 51.97 -75.56 165.16
N LYS A 192 52.05 -74.85 164.02
CA LYS A 192 52.97 -73.70 163.88
C LYS A 192 52.55 -72.49 164.71
N ALA A 193 51.25 -72.23 164.84
CA ALA A 193 50.72 -71.10 165.62
C ALA A 193 51.04 -71.20 167.12
N ILE A 194 51.24 -72.41 167.65
CA ILE A 194 51.57 -72.65 169.06
C ILE A 194 53.07 -72.42 169.34
N ALA A 195 53.94 -72.75 168.38
CA ALA A 195 55.40 -72.71 168.57
C ALA A 195 55.96 -71.28 168.63
N ASP A 196 55.58 -70.41 167.69
CA ASP A 196 56.10 -69.03 167.60
C ASP A 196 54.99 -67.99 167.42
N PRO A 197 54.37 -67.50 168.51
CA PRO A 197 53.34 -66.46 168.43
C PRO A 197 53.83 -65.15 167.79
N ARG A 198 55.10 -64.78 168.03
CA ARG A 198 55.73 -63.58 167.42
C ARG A 198 55.91 -63.73 165.92
N LEU A 199 56.50 -64.85 165.48
CA LEU A 199 56.69 -65.15 164.06
C LEU A 199 55.34 -65.26 163.31
N THR A 200 54.30 -65.73 163.99
CA THR A 200 52.92 -65.76 163.46
C THR A 200 52.36 -64.34 163.26
N LEU A 201 52.58 -63.42 164.21
CA LEU A 201 52.17 -62.02 164.08
C LEU A 201 52.99 -61.29 162.99
N ASP A 202 54.30 -61.52 162.89
CA ASP A 202 55.13 -60.96 161.82
C ASP A 202 54.73 -61.49 160.43
N GLN A 203 54.32 -62.77 160.34
CA GLN A 203 53.75 -63.34 159.11
C GLN A 203 52.40 -62.70 158.75
N GLN A 204 51.49 -62.52 159.72
CA GLN A 204 50.23 -61.80 159.50
C GLN A 204 50.47 -60.35 159.05
N MET A 205 51.39 -59.62 159.71
CA MET A 205 51.79 -58.27 159.31
C MET A 205 52.46 -58.25 157.92
N SER A 206 53.18 -59.30 157.52
CA SER A 206 53.72 -59.45 156.15
C SER A 206 52.61 -59.70 155.12
N VAL A 207 51.59 -60.48 155.45
CA VAL A 207 50.41 -60.72 154.60
C VAL A 207 49.60 -59.44 154.44
N TYR A 208 49.23 -58.77 155.53
CA TYR A 208 48.50 -57.49 155.48
C TYR A 208 49.25 -56.41 154.69
N LYS A 209 50.58 -56.30 154.85
CA LYS A 209 51.39 -55.41 153.99
C LYS A 209 51.24 -55.76 152.51
N LYS A 210 51.46 -57.03 152.13
CA LYS A 210 51.30 -57.50 150.74
C LYS A 210 49.88 -57.33 150.20
N GLU A 211 48.85 -57.35 151.04
CA GLU A 211 47.47 -57.09 150.65
C GLU A 211 47.22 -55.59 150.45
N CYS A 212 47.72 -54.72 151.32
CA CYS A 212 47.74 -53.28 151.09
C CYS A 212 48.52 -52.91 149.82
N ASP A 213 49.70 -53.50 149.61
CA ASP A 213 50.54 -53.29 148.42
C ASP A 213 49.77 -53.68 147.15
N LYS A 214 49.16 -54.88 147.10
CA LYS A 214 48.31 -55.32 145.98
C LYS A 214 47.10 -54.40 145.76
N LEU A 215 46.45 -53.92 146.81
CA LEU A 215 45.33 -52.99 146.68
C LEU A 215 45.78 -51.64 146.11
N VAL A 216 46.99 -51.18 146.45
CA VAL A 216 47.61 -50.01 145.84
C VAL A 216 47.99 -50.28 144.39
N GLU A 217 48.62 -51.42 144.06
CA GLU A 217 48.93 -51.84 142.68
C GLU A 217 47.69 -51.88 141.80
N VAL A 218 46.59 -52.50 142.26
CA VAL A 218 45.32 -52.55 141.54
C VAL A 218 44.70 -51.16 141.38
N GLN A 219 44.75 -50.30 142.40
CA GLN A 219 44.28 -48.92 142.29
C GLN A 219 45.14 -48.08 141.32
N VAL A 220 46.45 -48.25 141.31
CA VAL A 220 47.39 -47.58 140.40
C VAL A 220 47.15 -48.08 138.98
N ALA A 221 47.07 -49.38 138.75
CA ALA A 221 46.74 -49.97 137.44
C ALA A 221 45.39 -49.46 136.91
N ALA A 222 44.35 -49.42 137.76
CA ALA A 222 43.04 -48.89 137.40
C ALA A 222 43.03 -47.36 137.20
N ARG A 223 43.97 -46.59 137.77
CA ARG A 223 44.16 -45.17 137.45
C ARG A 223 44.89 -45.00 136.12
N VAL A 224 45.97 -45.75 135.89
CA VAL A 224 46.75 -45.74 134.64
C VAL A 224 45.91 -46.20 133.45
N ALA A 225 45.05 -47.20 133.61
CA ALA A 225 44.11 -47.62 132.57
C ALA A 225 43.16 -46.48 132.17
N ARG A 226 42.50 -45.83 133.15
CA ARG A 226 41.60 -44.70 132.89
C ARG A 226 42.32 -43.48 132.29
N LEU A 227 43.56 -43.19 132.71
CA LEU A 227 44.36 -42.14 132.07
C LEU A 227 44.64 -42.47 130.60
N ARG A 228 45.10 -43.70 130.29
CA ARG A 228 45.31 -44.16 128.91
C ARG A 228 44.02 -44.15 128.07
N GLU A 229 42.88 -44.50 128.65
CA GLU A 229 41.58 -44.42 127.97
C GLU A 229 41.21 -42.98 127.62
N VAL A 230 41.42 -42.03 128.54
CA VAL A 230 41.21 -40.59 128.31
C VAL A 230 42.21 -40.04 127.29
N GLU A 231 43.49 -40.39 127.37
CA GLU A 231 44.54 -40.01 126.41
C GLU A 231 44.24 -40.54 125.00
N LEU A 232 43.83 -41.81 124.87
CA LEU A 232 43.45 -42.42 123.60
C LEU A 232 42.14 -41.83 123.04
N ALA A 233 41.18 -41.47 123.89
CA ALA A 233 39.98 -40.76 123.48
C ALA A 233 40.30 -39.34 122.99
N ALA A 234 41.15 -38.60 123.71
CA ALA A 234 41.62 -37.27 123.33
C ALA A 234 42.40 -37.31 122.00
N ALA A 235 43.37 -38.22 121.86
CA ALA A 235 44.13 -38.40 120.62
C ALA A 235 43.24 -38.75 119.40
N ARG A 236 42.21 -39.59 119.60
CA ARG A 236 41.21 -39.90 118.56
C ARG A 236 40.34 -38.67 118.22
N GLN A 237 39.94 -37.90 119.23
CA GLN A 237 39.16 -36.68 119.03
C GLN A 237 39.98 -35.59 118.32
N GLU A 238 41.26 -35.42 118.67
CA GLU A 238 42.19 -34.55 117.96
C GLU A 238 42.40 -34.97 116.51
N ALA A 239 42.63 -36.26 116.25
CA ALA A 239 42.77 -36.76 114.89
C ALA A 239 41.50 -36.50 114.07
N ALA A 240 40.32 -36.81 114.63
CA ALA A 240 39.03 -36.52 114.00
C ALA A 240 38.79 -35.02 113.78
N ALA A 241 39.25 -34.15 114.69
CA ALA A 241 39.18 -32.69 114.52
C ALA A 241 40.10 -32.21 113.38
N LYS A 242 41.34 -32.71 113.31
CA LYS A 242 42.31 -32.39 112.25
C LYS A 242 41.78 -32.83 110.88
N TYR A 243 41.19 -34.03 110.76
CA TYR A 243 40.55 -34.48 109.52
C TYR A 243 39.30 -33.66 109.14
N ARG A 244 38.49 -33.20 110.12
CA ARG A 244 37.36 -32.28 109.84
C ARG A 244 37.85 -30.94 109.31
N GLN A 245 38.86 -30.35 109.95
CA GLN A 245 39.49 -29.10 109.51
C GLN A 245 40.08 -29.19 108.10
N GLN A 246 40.69 -30.34 107.75
CA GLN A 246 41.15 -30.61 106.39
C GLN A 246 39.98 -30.65 105.40
N LEU A 247 38.92 -31.42 105.68
CA LEU A 247 37.73 -31.49 104.83
C LEU A 247 36.99 -30.14 104.70
N GLU A 248 37.03 -29.30 105.73
CA GLU A 248 36.48 -27.93 105.71
C GLU A 248 37.35 -26.99 104.88
N ALA A 249 38.69 -27.10 104.95
CA ALA A 249 39.61 -26.35 104.10
C ALA A 249 39.52 -26.76 102.62
N ASP A 250 39.46 -28.06 102.32
CA ASP A 250 39.30 -28.59 100.96
C ASP A 250 37.99 -28.11 100.33
N ARG A 251 36.88 -28.08 101.10
CA ARG A 251 35.60 -27.50 100.67
C ARG A 251 35.71 -26.02 100.40
N ALA A 252 36.32 -25.25 101.30
CA ALA A 252 36.48 -23.81 101.13
C ALA A 252 37.36 -23.47 99.90
N GLU A 253 38.40 -24.26 99.60
CA GLU A 253 39.18 -24.10 98.37
C GLU A 253 38.37 -24.47 97.12
N LEU A 254 37.60 -25.58 97.14
CA LEU A 254 36.72 -25.91 96.02
C LEU A 254 35.67 -24.81 95.79
N GLU A 255 35.01 -24.32 96.82
CA GLU A 255 34.05 -23.21 96.76
C GLU A 255 34.70 -21.94 96.20
N ARG A 256 35.93 -21.60 96.65
CA ARG A 256 36.73 -20.49 96.12
C ARG A 256 37.04 -20.66 94.63
N ILE A 257 37.45 -21.85 94.20
CA ILE A 257 37.74 -22.18 92.79
C ILE A 257 36.45 -22.13 91.94
N HIS A 258 35.31 -22.59 92.47
CA HIS A 258 34.03 -22.50 91.79
C HIS A 258 33.55 -21.04 91.66
N ALA A 259 33.66 -20.23 92.71
CA ALA A 259 33.36 -18.80 92.68
C ALA A 259 34.26 -18.04 91.70
N GLU A 260 35.56 -18.31 91.67
CA GLU A 260 36.48 -17.76 90.66
C GLU A 260 36.08 -18.16 89.24
N ARG A 261 35.71 -19.42 89.00
CA ARG A 261 35.27 -19.88 87.67
C ARG A 261 33.98 -19.20 87.23
N LEU A 262 33.00 -19.07 88.12
CA LEU A 262 31.75 -18.36 87.85
C LEU A 262 31.99 -16.87 87.56
N GLY A 263 32.83 -16.19 88.36
CA GLY A 263 33.20 -14.79 88.10
C GLY A 263 33.91 -14.59 86.76
N ARG A 264 34.82 -15.51 86.37
CA ARG A 264 35.49 -15.49 85.06
C ARG A 264 34.53 -15.78 83.89
N LEU A 265 33.45 -16.52 84.11
CA LEU A 265 32.40 -16.74 83.09
C LEU A 265 31.50 -15.52 82.97
N ALA A 266 30.98 -15.00 84.08
CA ALA A 266 30.15 -13.79 84.11
C ALA A 266 30.85 -12.58 83.48
N ALA A 267 32.14 -12.36 83.76
CA ALA A 267 32.92 -11.30 83.13
C ALA A 267 33.06 -11.46 81.60
N ARG A 268 33.17 -12.71 81.11
CA ARG A 268 33.20 -12.99 79.65
C ARG A 268 31.84 -12.80 79.00
N GLU A 269 30.76 -13.19 79.67
CA GLU A 269 29.39 -12.96 79.23
C GLU A 269 29.07 -11.46 79.16
N GLU A 270 29.52 -10.69 80.16
CA GLU A 270 29.42 -9.23 80.15
C GLU A 270 30.26 -8.60 79.04
N GLU A 271 31.52 -8.99 78.87
CA GLU A 271 32.38 -8.53 77.76
C GLU A 271 31.75 -8.81 76.37
N VAL A 272 31.19 -9.99 76.16
CA VAL A 272 30.53 -10.37 74.90
C VAL A 272 29.21 -9.59 74.74
N GLY A 273 28.44 -9.44 75.81
CA GLY A 273 27.23 -8.61 75.83
C GLY A 273 27.51 -7.14 75.53
N GLU A 274 28.59 -6.56 76.05
CA GLU A 274 29.05 -5.22 75.68
C GLU A 274 29.44 -5.11 74.20
N LYS A 275 30.24 -6.07 73.70
CA LYS A 275 30.68 -6.09 72.29
C LYS A 275 29.48 -6.17 71.34
N LEU A 276 28.49 -7.01 71.67
CA LEU A 276 27.23 -7.10 70.93
C LEU A 276 26.40 -5.81 71.00
N ARG A 277 26.27 -5.18 72.20
CA ARG A 277 25.55 -3.90 72.36
C ARG A 277 26.23 -2.75 71.61
N ARG A 278 27.57 -2.75 71.50
CA ARG A 278 28.32 -1.79 70.68
C ARG A 278 28.02 -2.01 69.19
N GLN A 279 28.19 -3.24 68.70
CA GLN A 279 27.87 -3.62 67.31
C GLN A 279 26.42 -3.31 66.92
N GLN A 280 25.45 -3.53 67.82
CA GLN A 280 24.05 -3.15 67.60
C GLN A 280 23.89 -1.64 67.37
N ARG A 281 24.47 -0.80 68.23
CA ARG A 281 24.45 0.67 68.08
C ARG A 281 25.17 1.14 66.82
N ASP A 282 26.28 0.49 66.45
CA ASP A 282 27.03 0.81 65.24
C ASP A 282 26.19 0.49 63.98
N VAL A 283 25.54 -0.67 63.94
CA VAL A 283 24.63 -1.08 62.86
C VAL A 283 23.38 -0.18 62.80
N GLU A 284 22.78 0.14 63.94
CA GLU A 284 21.66 1.09 64.03
C GLU A 284 22.04 2.50 63.57
N GLY A 285 23.22 2.98 63.95
CA GLY A 285 23.77 4.26 63.51
C GLY A 285 24.07 4.31 62.01
N ILE A 286 24.63 3.23 61.46
CA ILE A 286 24.82 3.07 60.01
C ILE A 286 23.47 3.07 59.30
N ALA A 287 22.51 2.24 59.72
CA ALA A 287 21.18 2.16 59.13
C ALA A 287 20.41 3.49 59.22
N TYR A 288 20.53 4.22 60.33
CA TYR A 288 19.98 5.56 60.49
C TYR A 288 20.63 6.57 59.53
N SER A 289 21.96 6.57 59.41
CA SER A 289 22.66 7.47 58.48
C SER A 289 22.32 7.18 57.02
N GLN A 290 22.16 5.91 56.64
CA GLN A 290 21.70 5.49 55.31
C GLN A 290 20.26 5.95 55.06
N ARG A 291 19.36 5.76 56.03
CA ARG A 291 17.96 6.23 55.92
C ARG A 291 17.87 7.75 55.77
N GLN A 292 18.62 8.51 56.56
CA GLN A 292 18.66 9.97 56.46
C GLN A 292 19.26 10.43 55.12
N ARG A 293 20.28 9.73 54.61
CA ARG A 293 20.83 9.98 53.27
C ARG A 293 19.79 9.74 52.18
N ILE A 294 19.06 8.61 52.23
CA ILE A 294 18.01 8.29 51.26
C ILE A 294 16.91 9.35 51.29
N LEU A 295 16.44 9.78 52.47
CA LEU A 295 15.46 10.86 52.60
C LEU A 295 15.95 12.19 52.00
N ALA A 296 17.21 12.56 52.25
CA ALA A 296 17.81 13.76 51.65
C ALA A 296 18.00 13.64 50.12
N GLU A 297 18.22 12.43 49.59
CA GLU A 297 18.27 12.16 48.14
C GLU A 297 16.86 12.17 47.53
N GLU A 298 15.84 11.64 48.21
CA GLU A 298 14.43 11.77 47.82
C GLU A 298 13.97 13.24 47.77
N ASP A 299 14.26 14.05 48.78
CA ASP A 299 13.85 15.46 48.81
C ASP A 299 14.58 16.30 47.75
N ARG A 300 15.84 15.98 47.43
CA ARG A 300 16.54 16.53 46.26
C ARG A 300 15.83 16.17 44.96
N LEU A 301 15.45 14.90 44.77
CA LEU A 301 14.73 14.44 43.58
C LEU A 301 13.32 15.05 43.47
N ARG A 302 12.61 15.24 44.59
CA ARG A 302 11.31 15.94 44.64
C ARG A 302 11.46 17.40 44.22
N ASN A 303 12.49 18.10 44.71
CA ASN A 303 12.79 19.48 44.34
C ASN A 303 13.18 19.60 42.87
N MET A 304 14.07 18.74 42.36
CA MET A 304 14.43 18.71 40.93
C MET A 304 13.23 18.40 40.04
N LYS A 305 12.35 17.46 40.43
CA LYS A 305 11.11 17.17 39.70
C LYS A 305 10.16 18.37 39.69
N ALA A 306 10.04 19.11 40.79
CA ALA A 306 9.22 20.31 40.86
C ALA A 306 9.81 21.47 40.03
N GLU A 307 11.13 21.58 39.95
CA GLU A 307 11.81 22.57 39.09
C GLU A 307 11.66 22.24 37.60
N VAL A 308 11.92 20.99 37.20
CA VAL A 308 11.70 20.52 35.82
C VAL A 308 10.22 20.63 35.42
N GLY A 309 9.30 20.35 36.34
CA GLY A 309 7.86 20.58 36.14
C GLY A 309 7.56 22.04 35.77
N ARG A 310 8.02 23.00 36.58
CA ARG A 310 7.86 24.44 36.30
C ARG A 310 8.53 24.86 34.98
N GLN A 311 9.68 24.28 34.63
CA GLN A 311 10.34 24.55 33.35
C GLN A 311 9.51 24.05 32.17
N LEU A 312 8.85 22.89 32.29
CA LEU A 312 7.90 22.38 31.29
C LEU A 312 6.64 23.23 31.25
N ASP A 313 6.02 23.57 32.38
CA ASP A 313 4.83 24.45 32.45
C ASP A 313 5.06 25.77 31.70
N VAL A 314 6.25 26.38 31.86
CA VAL A 314 6.65 27.62 31.18
C VAL A 314 6.93 27.41 29.68
N GLN A 315 7.51 26.27 29.29
CA GLN A 315 7.71 25.92 27.88
C GLN A 315 6.38 25.65 27.16
N GLU A 316 5.44 24.94 27.79
CA GLU A 316 4.10 24.70 27.27
C GLU A 316 3.32 26.01 27.10
N GLN A 317 3.39 26.92 28.08
CA GLN A 317 2.79 28.26 27.97
C GLN A 317 3.42 29.08 26.83
N LEU A 318 4.74 29.02 26.65
CA LEU A 318 5.43 29.69 25.54
C LEU A 318 5.02 29.12 24.18
N LEU A 319 4.98 27.79 24.03
CA LEU A 319 4.55 27.11 22.81
C LEU A 319 3.09 27.43 22.49
N HIS A 320 2.20 27.40 23.49
CA HIS A 320 0.78 27.75 23.31
C HIS A 320 0.59 29.23 22.90
N GLY A 321 1.41 30.14 23.44
CA GLY A 321 1.45 31.54 23.01
C GLY A 321 1.94 31.71 21.56
N LEU A 322 2.95 30.94 21.14
CA LEU A 322 3.44 30.94 19.76
C LEU A 322 2.41 30.33 18.79
N GLU A 323 1.73 29.24 19.18
CA GLU A 323 0.61 28.68 18.43
C GLU A 323 -0.53 29.67 18.25
N ALA A 324 -0.89 30.42 19.29
CA ALA A 324 -1.93 31.45 19.21
C ALA A 324 -1.54 32.56 18.21
N GLN A 325 -0.30 33.05 18.27
CA GLN A 325 0.23 34.04 17.32
C GLN A 325 0.29 33.50 15.88
N LEU A 326 0.59 32.21 15.68
CA LEU A 326 0.55 31.59 14.35
C LEU A 326 -0.90 31.51 13.84
N LYS A 327 -1.85 31.03 14.65
CA LYS A 327 -3.28 30.97 14.30
C LYS A 327 -3.87 32.35 13.99
N GLU A 328 -3.42 33.40 14.66
CA GLU A 328 -3.78 34.79 14.33
C GLU A 328 -3.17 35.25 12.99
N ARG A 329 -1.90 34.93 12.71
CA ARG A 329 -1.25 35.23 11.43
C ARG A 329 -1.88 34.47 10.27
N GLU A 330 -2.21 33.19 10.45
CA GLU A 330 -2.93 32.37 9.46
C GLU A 330 -4.29 32.98 9.11
N ARG A 331 -5.08 33.37 10.12
CA ARG A 331 -6.35 34.10 9.92
C ARG A 331 -6.14 35.43 9.19
N ALA A 332 -5.10 36.19 9.54
CA ALA A 332 -4.80 37.46 8.89
C ALA A 332 -4.28 37.30 7.44
N VAL A 333 -3.62 36.19 7.10
CA VAL A 333 -3.22 35.83 5.73
C VAL A 333 -4.44 35.37 4.94
N SER A 334 -5.22 34.41 5.45
CA SER A 334 -6.45 33.92 4.80
C SER A 334 -7.46 35.04 4.53
N ALA A 335 -7.62 36.00 5.46
CA ALA A 335 -8.46 37.17 5.24
C ALA A 335 -7.93 38.12 4.14
N ARG A 336 -6.61 38.17 3.91
CA ARG A 336 -5.99 38.92 2.81
C ARG A 336 -6.10 38.18 1.48
N GLU A 337 -6.00 36.86 1.50
CA GLU A 337 -6.17 35.99 0.34
C GLU A 337 -7.61 36.07 -0.17
N LEU A 338 -8.61 35.86 0.67
CA LEU A 338 -10.03 36.03 0.34
C LEU A 338 -10.34 37.45 -0.17
N ALA A 339 -9.73 38.48 0.41
CA ALA A 339 -9.89 39.88 -0.02
C ALA A 339 -9.02 40.28 -1.22
N ALA A 340 -8.20 39.36 -1.75
CA ALA A 340 -7.51 39.46 -3.03
C ALA A 340 -8.27 38.67 -4.11
N GLU A 341 -8.72 37.45 -3.79
CA GLU A 341 -9.62 36.64 -4.62
C GLU A 341 -10.91 37.39 -4.98
N SER A 342 -11.55 38.07 -4.01
CA SER A 342 -12.75 38.86 -4.30
C SER A 342 -12.47 40.01 -5.28
N LYS A 343 -11.33 40.69 -5.16
CA LYS A 343 -10.91 41.77 -6.07
C LYS A 343 -10.51 41.26 -7.44
N LEU A 344 -9.92 40.07 -7.52
CA LEU A 344 -9.62 39.39 -8.79
C LEU A 344 -10.90 38.94 -9.48
N ALA A 345 -11.91 38.47 -8.74
CA ALA A 345 -13.23 38.16 -9.28
C ALA A 345 -13.97 39.43 -9.76
N GLU A 346 -13.97 40.50 -8.97
CA GLU A 346 -14.51 41.82 -9.37
C GLU A 346 -13.81 42.36 -10.63
N ALA A 347 -12.49 42.28 -10.70
CA ALA A 347 -11.71 42.69 -11.86
C ALA A 347 -12.02 41.83 -13.09
N ALA A 348 -12.07 40.50 -12.95
CA ALA A 348 -12.44 39.58 -14.03
C ALA A 348 -13.88 39.80 -14.52
N GLU A 349 -14.82 40.11 -13.62
CA GLU A 349 -16.17 40.53 -13.99
C GLU A 349 -16.18 41.84 -14.78
N LEU A 350 -15.39 42.84 -14.38
CA LEU A 350 -15.27 44.11 -15.09
C LEU A 350 -14.62 43.92 -16.48
N GLU A 351 -13.55 43.15 -16.57
CA GLU A 351 -12.93 42.77 -17.85
C GLU A 351 -13.90 42.01 -18.75
N ALA A 352 -14.67 41.05 -18.21
CA ALA A 352 -15.69 40.32 -18.97
C ALA A 352 -16.82 41.25 -19.46
N LYS A 353 -17.27 42.21 -18.64
CA LYS A 353 -18.27 43.23 -19.02
C LYS A 353 -17.73 44.16 -20.12
N LEU A 354 -16.48 44.61 -20.02
CA LEU A 354 -15.82 45.44 -21.04
C LEU A 354 -15.59 44.65 -22.34
N ALA A 355 -15.11 43.41 -22.26
CA ALA A 355 -14.93 42.54 -23.43
C ALA A 355 -16.27 42.21 -24.11
N ALA A 356 -17.35 42.01 -23.35
CA ALA A 356 -18.70 41.84 -23.89
C ALA A 356 -19.23 43.10 -24.57
N ALA A 357 -18.94 44.30 -24.02
CA ALA A 357 -19.28 45.57 -24.66
C ALA A 357 -18.49 45.77 -25.97
N ALA A 358 -17.17 45.53 -25.95
CA ALA A 358 -16.31 45.62 -27.13
C ALA A 358 -16.70 44.61 -28.23
N ARG A 359 -17.10 43.38 -27.86
CA ARG A 359 -17.66 42.40 -28.81
C ARG A 359 -18.98 42.88 -29.42
N LYS A 360 -19.84 43.54 -28.65
CA LYS A 360 -21.12 44.10 -29.14
C LYS A 360 -20.88 45.27 -30.11
N SER A 361 -19.99 46.21 -29.80
CA SER A 361 -19.67 47.31 -30.70
C SER A 361 -18.96 46.85 -31.98
N ALA A 362 -18.03 45.90 -31.88
CA ALA A 362 -17.39 45.30 -33.06
C ALA A 362 -18.40 44.54 -33.94
N ALA A 363 -19.33 43.79 -33.34
CA ALA A 363 -20.40 43.11 -34.07
C ALA A 363 -21.38 44.10 -34.74
N ALA A 364 -21.67 45.24 -34.12
CA ALA A 364 -22.48 46.30 -34.71
C ALA A 364 -21.77 46.94 -35.92
N ALA A 365 -20.50 47.33 -35.79
CA ALA A 365 -19.71 47.89 -36.88
C ALA A 365 -19.61 46.91 -38.08
N LEU A 366 -19.34 45.63 -37.83
CA LEU A 366 -19.33 44.59 -38.86
C LEU A 366 -20.71 44.37 -39.51
N ALA A 367 -21.80 44.62 -38.79
CA ALA A 367 -23.16 44.55 -39.35
C ALA A 367 -23.48 45.77 -40.23
N GLU A 368 -23.00 46.96 -39.85
CA GLU A 368 -23.10 48.19 -40.64
C GLU A 368 -22.27 48.10 -41.94
N GLU A 369 -21.02 47.64 -41.87
CA GLU A 369 -20.18 47.34 -43.05
C GLU A 369 -20.84 46.31 -43.97
N GLN A 370 -21.39 45.23 -43.41
CA GLN A 370 -22.13 44.24 -44.21
C GLN A 370 -23.43 44.80 -44.82
N ALA A 371 -24.08 45.77 -44.18
CA ALA A 371 -25.25 46.44 -44.75
C ALA A 371 -24.85 47.37 -45.90
N ALA A 372 -23.77 48.15 -45.74
CA ALA A 372 -23.21 48.98 -46.80
C ALA A 372 -22.80 48.15 -48.03
N LEU A 373 -22.00 47.09 -47.82
CA LEU A 373 -21.57 46.17 -48.89
C LEU A 373 -22.74 45.43 -49.56
N ARG A 374 -23.86 45.19 -48.87
CA ARG A 374 -25.10 44.66 -49.49
C ARG A 374 -25.78 45.73 -50.36
N GLY A 375 -25.83 46.98 -49.90
CA GLY A 375 -26.34 48.12 -50.67
C GLY A 375 -25.55 48.37 -51.96
N GLU A 376 -24.21 48.39 -51.87
CA GLU A 376 -23.32 48.52 -53.04
C GLU A 376 -23.49 47.38 -54.04
N ARG A 377 -23.60 46.12 -53.57
CA ARG A 377 -23.87 44.96 -54.45
C ARG A 377 -25.22 45.09 -55.15
N ALA A 378 -26.27 45.47 -54.44
CA ALA A 378 -27.60 45.68 -55.04
C ALA A 378 -27.61 46.82 -56.07
N ALA A 379 -26.86 47.90 -55.84
CA ALA A 379 -26.69 48.98 -56.81
C ALA A 379 -25.97 48.50 -58.08
N LEU A 380 -24.85 47.77 -57.93
CA LEU A 380 -24.10 47.19 -59.05
C LEU A 380 -24.91 46.14 -59.83
N GLU A 381 -25.79 45.40 -59.16
CA GLU A 381 -26.71 44.45 -59.81
C GLU A 381 -27.81 45.18 -60.60
N ALA A 382 -28.36 46.29 -60.09
CA ALA A 382 -29.29 47.15 -60.82
C ALA A 382 -28.63 47.83 -62.05
N GLU A 383 -27.37 48.26 -61.95
CA GLU A 383 -26.62 48.77 -63.10
C GLU A 383 -26.34 47.69 -64.14
N ARG A 384 -25.98 46.47 -63.72
CA ARG A 384 -25.82 45.32 -64.61
C ARG A 384 -27.12 44.97 -65.35
N ALA A 385 -28.27 45.07 -64.68
CA ALA A 385 -29.58 44.88 -65.30
C ALA A 385 -29.84 45.94 -66.40
N ARG A 386 -29.67 47.24 -66.09
CA ARG A 386 -29.80 48.32 -67.09
C ARG A 386 -28.87 48.12 -68.30
N VAL A 387 -27.64 47.66 -68.06
CA VAL A 387 -26.67 47.36 -69.14
C VAL A 387 -27.08 46.12 -69.95
N SER A 388 -27.83 45.16 -69.40
CA SER A 388 -28.36 44.03 -70.16
C SER A 388 -29.60 44.41 -70.99
N GLU A 389 -30.47 45.26 -70.47
CA GLU A 389 -31.63 45.84 -71.17
C GLU A 389 -31.20 46.69 -72.37
N LEU A 390 -30.21 47.59 -72.20
CA LEU A 390 -29.67 48.38 -73.31
C LEU A 390 -29.03 47.50 -74.40
N ARG A 391 -28.42 46.36 -74.03
CA ARG A 391 -27.89 45.39 -74.99
C ARG A 391 -28.99 44.62 -75.71
N SER A 392 -30.10 44.28 -75.06
CA SER A 392 -31.20 43.57 -75.72
C SER A 392 -31.94 44.47 -76.71
N ALA A 393 -32.15 45.75 -76.36
CA ALA A 393 -32.70 46.76 -77.28
C ALA A 393 -31.84 46.91 -78.54
N VAL A 394 -30.54 47.15 -78.40
CA VAL A 394 -29.63 47.31 -79.56
C VAL A 394 -29.51 46.02 -80.40
N ASN A 395 -29.64 44.84 -79.79
CA ASN A 395 -29.73 43.59 -80.54
C ASN A 395 -31.04 43.45 -81.34
N ALA A 396 -32.15 44.00 -80.85
CA ALA A 396 -33.42 44.04 -81.58
C ALA A 396 -33.34 45.03 -82.76
N ASP A 397 -32.79 46.23 -82.55
CA ASP A 397 -32.59 47.22 -83.62
C ASP A 397 -31.64 46.70 -84.72
N LEU A 398 -30.60 45.93 -84.35
CA LEU A 398 -29.74 45.22 -85.28
C LEU A 398 -30.48 44.13 -86.09
N ALA A 399 -31.48 43.47 -85.52
CA ALA A 399 -32.31 42.49 -86.23
C ALA A 399 -33.25 43.18 -87.24
N VAL A 400 -33.85 44.31 -86.85
CA VAL A 400 -34.64 45.17 -87.76
C VAL A 400 -33.78 45.68 -88.92
N ALA A 401 -32.59 46.22 -88.63
CA ALA A 401 -31.69 46.71 -89.67
C ALA A 401 -31.34 45.64 -90.72
N ARG A 402 -31.07 44.39 -90.28
CA ARG A 402 -30.82 43.25 -91.19
C ARG A 402 -32.03 42.93 -92.06
N ALA A 403 -33.24 42.92 -91.50
CA ALA A 403 -34.46 42.66 -92.27
C ALA A 403 -34.70 43.71 -93.38
N HIS A 404 -34.42 44.99 -93.12
CA HIS A 404 -34.48 46.02 -94.17
C HIS A 404 -33.33 45.91 -95.19
N GLU A 405 -32.13 45.44 -94.79
CA GLU A 405 -31.03 45.15 -95.74
C GLU A 405 -31.34 43.96 -96.66
N ASP A 406 -31.98 42.90 -96.16
CA ASP A 406 -32.43 41.79 -96.98
C ASP A 406 -33.62 42.17 -97.88
N ARG A 407 -34.53 43.04 -97.42
CA ARG A 407 -35.58 43.65 -98.26
C ARG A 407 -35.01 44.54 -99.37
N LEU A 408 -33.88 45.21 -99.15
CA LEU A 408 -33.18 45.92 -100.22
C LEU A 408 -32.64 44.96 -101.28
N ARG A 409 -32.01 43.85 -100.87
CA ARG A 409 -31.46 42.85 -101.80
C ARG A 409 -32.53 42.25 -102.71
N THR A 410 -33.73 41.96 -102.19
CA THR A 410 -34.83 41.42 -103.00
C THR A 410 -35.43 42.45 -103.96
N LEU A 411 -35.53 43.72 -103.57
CA LEU A 411 -35.94 44.81 -104.47
C LEU A 411 -34.90 45.10 -105.56
N GLU A 412 -33.60 45.06 -105.22
CA GLU A 412 -32.51 45.23 -106.18
C GLU A 412 -32.47 44.09 -107.22
N ALA A 413 -32.74 42.84 -106.80
CA ALA A 413 -32.89 41.71 -107.71
C ALA A 413 -34.15 41.82 -108.60
N ALA A 414 -35.31 42.16 -108.02
CA ALA A 414 -36.57 42.32 -108.76
C ALA A 414 -36.48 43.42 -109.82
N ARG A 415 -35.80 44.54 -109.52
CA ARG A 415 -35.52 45.60 -110.49
C ARG A 415 -34.64 45.10 -111.64
N ALA A 416 -33.57 44.35 -111.35
CA ALA A 416 -32.69 43.81 -112.38
C ALA A 416 -33.43 42.84 -113.33
N GLU A 417 -34.38 42.04 -112.82
CA GLU A 417 -35.27 41.24 -113.67
C GLU A 417 -36.21 42.09 -114.53
N ALA A 418 -36.75 43.19 -114.00
CA ALA A 418 -37.65 44.09 -114.74
C ALA A 418 -36.91 44.82 -115.88
N GLU A 419 -35.70 45.31 -115.63
CA GLU A 419 -34.82 45.93 -116.63
C GLU A 419 -34.38 44.93 -117.71
N ALA A 420 -34.08 43.68 -117.32
CA ALA A 420 -33.78 42.61 -118.28
C ALA A 420 -34.99 42.25 -119.16
N ARG A 421 -36.21 42.28 -118.60
CA ARG A 421 -37.45 42.07 -119.38
C ARG A 421 -37.72 43.21 -120.35
N SER A 422 -37.67 44.48 -119.92
CA SER A 422 -37.89 45.61 -120.83
C SER A 422 -36.85 45.68 -121.96
N ALA A 423 -35.59 45.33 -121.68
CA ALA A 423 -34.56 45.17 -122.72
C ALA A 423 -34.88 44.03 -123.72
N ALA A 424 -35.45 42.92 -123.27
CA ALA A 424 -35.87 41.81 -124.14
C ALA A 424 -37.06 42.19 -125.04
N HIS A 425 -38.10 42.86 -124.50
CA HIS A 425 -39.23 43.34 -125.32
C HIS A 425 -38.77 44.41 -126.33
N ALA A 426 -37.85 45.32 -125.95
CA ALA A 426 -37.27 46.30 -126.86
C ALA A 426 -36.49 45.64 -128.03
N ALA A 427 -35.73 44.58 -127.77
CA ALA A 427 -35.05 43.82 -128.84
C ALA A 427 -36.07 43.10 -129.76
N GLY A 428 -37.19 42.61 -129.22
CA GLY A 428 -38.30 42.05 -130.01
C GLY A 428 -38.96 43.08 -130.93
N GLU A 429 -39.26 44.26 -130.40
CA GLU A 429 -39.81 45.42 -131.13
C GLU A 429 -38.91 45.82 -132.32
N GLU A 430 -37.59 45.85 -132.12
CA GLU A 430 -36.63 46.16 -133.19
C GLU A 430 -36.58 45.09 -134.28
N VAL A 431 -36.61 43.79 -133.92
CA VAL A 431 -36.68 42.69 -134.89
C VAL A 431 -37.96 42.76 -135.72
N LEU A 432 -39.12 43.02 -135.09
CA LEU A 432 -40.39 43.19 -135.79
C LEU A 432 -40.39 44.41 -136.71
N ARG A 433 -39.84 45.56 -136.28
CA ARG A 433 -39.64 46.73 -137.16
C ARG A 433 -38.73 46.46 -138.35
N MET A 434 -37.71 45.60 -138.20
CA MET A 434 -36.83 45.25 -139.31
C MET A 434 -37.52 44.32 -140.31
N GLN A 435 -38.34 43.36 -139.83
CA GLN A 435 -39.18 42.52 -140.69
C GLN A 435 -40.26 43.33 -141.43
N LEU A 436 -40.88 44.32 -140.78
CA LEU A 436 -41.81 45.25 -141.45
C LEU A 436 -41.15 45.98 -142.61
N LYS A 437 -39.93 46.49 -142.42
CA LYS A 437 -39.19 47.22 -143.46
C LYS A 437 -38.85 46.33 -144.67
N SER A 438 -38.49 45.06 -144.47
CA SER A 438 -38.27 44.14 -145.60
C SER A 438 -39.56 43.82 -146.34
N LEU A 439 -40.66 43.53 -145.62
CA LEU A 439 -41.98 43.28 -146.21
C LEU A 439 -42.51 44.48 -147.02
N GLN A 440 -42.31 45.70 -146.52
CA GLN A 440 -42.69 46.94 -147.21
C GLN A 440 -41.80 47.17 -148.46
N ALA A 441 -40.50 46.86 -148.40
CA ALA A 441 -39.60 46.96 -149.56
C ALA A 441 -39.93 45.93 -150.66
N GLU A 442 -40.25 44.69 -150.29
CA GLU A 442 -40.67 43.63 -151.21
C GLU A 442 -41.99 43.99 -151.92
N ALA A 443 -42.97 44.53 -151.18
CA ALA A 443 -44.21 45.03 -151.77
C ALA A 443 -43.99 46.20 -152.75
N ALA A 444 -43.08 47.13 -152.43
CA ALA A 444 -42.74 48.26 -153.30
C ALA A 444 -42.01 47.82 -154.60
N ALA A 445 -41.16 46.80 -154.54
CA ALA A 445 -40.48 46.25 -155.71
C ALA A 445 -41.49 45.67 -156.72
N LEU A 446 -42.42 44.84 -156.25
CA LEU A 446 -43.46 44.21 -157.08
C LEU A 446 -44.37 45.24 -157.78
N GLN A 447 -44.63 46.38 -157.16
CA GLN A 447 -45.40 47.47 -157.78
C GLN A 447 -44.63 48.12 -158.95
N GLN A 448 -43.29 48.21 -158.90
CA GLN A 448 -42.49 48.82 -159.97
C GLN A 448 -42.35 47.91 -161.20
N GLU A 449 -42.36 46.59 -161.03
CA GLU A 449 -42.31 45.64 -162.15
C GLU A 449 -43.61 45.66 -162.98
N LEU A 450 -44.77 45.75 -162.31
CA LEU A 450 -46.08 45.92 -162.95
C LEU A 450 -46.18 47.17 -163.83
N VAL A 451 -45.53 48.28 -163.43
CA VAL A 451 -45.52 49.53 -164.22
C VAL A 451 -44.61 49.41 -165.45
N ARG A 452 -43.49 48.68 -165.36
CA ARG A 452 -42.54 48.54 -166.47
C ARG A 452 -43.07 47.68 -167.63
N THR A 453 -43.81 46.61 -167.34
CA THR A 453 -44.27 45.68 -168.38
C THR A 453 -45.41 46.22 -169.24
N GLY A 454 -46.21 47.17 -168.73
CA GLY A 454 -47.29 47.81 -169.49
C GLY A 454 -46.84 48.80 -170.58
N ALA A 455 -45.61 49.32 -170.50
CA ALA A 455 -45.17 50.46 -171.31
C ALA A 455 -44.61 50.10 -172.71
N ALA A 456 -44.37 48.83 -173.01
CA ALA A 456 -43.52 48.41 -174.14
C ALA A 456 -44.26 48.03 -175.45
N ALA A 457 -45.60 47.98 -175.47
CA ALA A 457 -46.37 47.36 -176.56
C ALA A 457 -47.37 48.33 -177.27
N GLY A 458 -47.13 49.64 -177.24
CA GLY A 458 -48.10 50.66 -177.66
C GLY A 458 -47.93 51.31 -179.04
N ALA A 459 -46.90 50.95 -179.83
CA ALA A 459 -46.38 51.82 -180.91
C ALA A 459 -46.60 51.32 -182.36
N ALA A 460 -47.48 50.34 -182.62
CA ALA A 460 -47.61 49.72 -183.95
C ALA A 460 -49.06 49.42 -184.43
N ALA A 461 -50.07 50.16 -183.94
CA ALA A 461 -51.47 49.92 -184.33
C ALA A 461 -52.33 51.21 -184.37
N ALA A 462 -51.87 52.25 -185.10
CA ALA A 462 -52.52 53.57 -185.14
C ALA A 462 -53.45 53.82 -186.36
N ALA A 463 -53.83 52.80 -187.13
CA ALA A 463 -54.53 52.99 -188.42
C ALA A 463 -55.48 51.85 -188.84
N ALA A 464 -56.52 51.55 -188.04
CA ALA A 464 -57.68 50.69 -188.42
C ALA A 464 -58.86 50.76 -187.41
N ILE A 465 -59.19 51.90 -186.79
CA ILE A 465 -60.16 52.89 -187.32
C ILE A 465 -61.47 52.22 -187.81
N ALA A 466 -62.66 52.42 -187.20
CA ALA A 466 -63.00 53.16 -185.96
C ALA A 466 -64.42 52.79 -185.44
N ALA A 467 -64.67 53.12 -184.16
CA ALA A 467 -65.97 53.30 -183.47
C ALA A 467 -66.95 52.11 -183.33
N GLY A 468 -67.52 51.98 -182.12
CA GLY A 468 -68.69 51.11 -181.83
C GLY A 468 -68.32 49.64 -181.60
N GLY A 469 -68.40 49.06 -180.39
CA GLY A 469 -68.91 49.60 -179.12
C GLY A 469 -70.25 48.99 -178.73
N ALA A 470 -70.29 47.67 -178.52
CA ALA A 470 -71.45 46.96 -178.01
C ALA A 470 -71.06 45.70 -177.20
N ASP A 471 -71.88 45.44 -176.19
CA ASP A 471 -72.35 44.14 -175.68
C ASP A 471 -72.71 43.10 -176.80
N PRO A 472 -73.06 41.82 -176.49
CA PRO A 472 -73.22 41.19 -175.17
C PRO A 472 -72.59 39.76 -175.06
N GLN A 473 -73.01 39.07 -174.00
CA GLN A 473 -73.10 37.61 -173.78
C GLN A 473 -72.94 36.61 -174.95
N GLN A 474 -72.63 35.38 -174.51
CA GLN A 474 -72.78 34.06 -175.16
C GLN A 474 -71.58 33.58 -176.00
N LEU A 475 -70.95 32.51 -175.52
CA LEU A 475 -71.04 31.21 -176.19
C LEU A 475 -70.78 30.07 -175.19
N ARG A 476 -71.71 29.11 -175.13
CA ARG A 476 -71.44 27.76 -174.60
C ARG A 476 -70.72 26.98 -175.71
N TYR A 477 -69.74 26.13 -175.37
CA TYR A 477 -69.56 24.71 -175.82
C TYR A 477 -68.08 24.23 -175.74
N PHE A 478 -67.86 23.11 -175.01
CA PHE A 478 -66.83 22.05 -175.23
C PHE A 478 -65.31 22.30 -175.02
N ALA A 479 -64.56 21.18 -174.83
CA ALA A 479 -63.13 21.03 -174.46
C ALA A 479 -62.72 21.58 -173.07
N GLY A 480 -61.62 21.19 -172.38
CA GLY A 480 -60.53 20.18 -172.48
C GLY A 480 -59.63 20.36 -171.20
N ALA A 481 -58.49 19.73 -170.89
CA ALA A 481 -57.74 18.51 -171.23
C ALA A 481 -56.25 18.73 -170.78
N SER A 482 -55.69 17.95 -169.83
CA SER A 482 -54.23 17.93 -169.44
C SER A 482 -53.63 19.29 -168.98
N PRO A 483 -52.30 19.53 -168.86
CA PRO A 483 -51.10 18.66 -168.71
C PRO A 483 -50.51 18.81 -167.26
N VAL A 484 -49.31 18.41 -166.79
CA VAL A 484 -47.99 17.91 -167.29
C VAL A 484 -46.94 18.96 -167.74
N GLY A 485 -45.69 18.84 -167.26
CA GLY A 485 -44.52 19.71 -167.55
C GLY A 485 -43.97 20.41 -166.28
N VAL A 486 -42.67 20.59 -165.99
CA VAL A 486 -41.39 20.62 -166.76
C VAL A 486 -41.20 21.83 -167.68
N GLY A 487 -40.41 22.80 -167.20
CA GLY A 487 -39.34 23.49 -167.94
C GLY A 487 -39.67 24.43 -169.11
N GLY A 488 -38.73 25.34 -169.40
CA GLY A 488 -38.72 26.20 -170.59
C GLY A 488 -39.11 27.66 -170.31
N GLY A 489 -38.37 28.60 -170.91
CA GLY A 489 -38.73 30.02 -170.97
C GLY A 489 -39.27 30.41 -172.35
N GLY A 490 -39.98 31.54 -172.47
CA GLY A 490 -40.50 31.94 -173.79
C GLY A 490 -41.51 33.09 -173.90
N ALA A 491 -41.60 33.99 -172.91
CA ALA A 491 -42.46 35.19 -172.97
C ALA A 491 -43.99 34.88 -173.15
N PRO A 492 -44.86 35.87 -173.43
CA PRO A 492 -45.40 36.70 -172.36
C PRO A 492 -46.94 36.69 -172.27
N LEU A 493 -47.49 36.80 -171.06
CA LEU A 493 -48.85 37.30 -170.74
C LEU A 493 -49.04 37.33 -169.21
N GLN A 494 -48.66 38.43 -168.55
CA GLN A 494 -48.67 38.57 -167.09
C GLN A 494 -49.59 39.71 -166.63
N LEU A 495 -50.59 39.43 -165.79
CA LEU A 495 -51.30 40.43 -164.98
C LEU A 495 -52.09 39.83 -163.78
N PRO A 496 -52.90 38.76 -163.94
CA PRO A 496 -53.85 38.34 -162.88
C PRO A 496 -53.23 37.70 -161.63
N GLN A 497 -51.95 37.33 -161.68
CA GLN A 497 -51.29 36.54 -160.65
C GLN A 497 -50.64 37.43 -159.58
N ALA A 498 -49.89 38.45 -159.99
CA ALA A 498 -49.21 39.41 -159.10
C ALA A 498 -50.18 40.13 -158.14
N LEU A 499 -51.42 40.41 -158.58
CA LEU A 499 -52.45 41.05 -157.73
C LEU A 499 -52.85 40.18 -156.51
N ARG A 500 -52.76 38.85 -156.60
CA ARG A 500 -53.06 37.96 -155.46
C ARG A 500 -51.94 37.97 -154.43
N GLU A 501 -50.69 38.03 -154.90
CA GLU A 501 -49.49 38.03 -154.07
C GLU A 501 -49.35 39.35 -153.31
N LEU A 502 -49.59 40.49 -153.97
CA LEU A 502 -49.70 41.81 -153.33
C LEU A 502 -50.71 41.79 -152.17
N GLY A 503 -51.89 41.20 -152.40
CA GLY A 503 -52.95 41.01 -151.39
C GLY A 503 -52.66 39.97 -150.30
N GLN A 504 -51.54 39.25 -150.36
CA GLN A 504 -51.01 38.44 -149.25
C GLN A 504 -49.94 39.21 -148.47
N TRP A 505 -49.02 39.89 -149.17
CA TRP A 505 -48.00 40.74 -148.55
C TRP A 505 -48.61 41.85 -147.70
N GLN A 506 -49.65 42.53 -148.19
CA GLN A 506 -50.30 43.62 -147.46
C GLN A 506 -50.94 43.16 -146.14
N ARG A 507 -51.45 41.91 -146.07
CA ARG A 507 -51.96 41.33 -144.82
C ARG A 507 -50.85 40.88 -143.88
N ARG A 508 -49.72 40.38 -144.40
CA ARG A 508 -48.53 40.08 -143.58
C ARG A 508 -47.92 41.34 -142.96
N ALA A 509 -47.89 42.45 -143.71
CA ALA A 509 -47.46 43.75 -143.19
C ALA A 509 -48.39 44.21 -142.05
N GLN A 510 -49.70 44.24 -142.26
CA GLN A 510 -50.67 44.61 -141.22
C GLN A 510 -50.59 43.72 -139.97
N GLN A 511 -50.36 42.41 -140.15
CA GLN A 511 -50.20 41.48 -139.03
C GLN A 511 -48.88 41.68 -138.27
N ALA A 512 -47.80 42.09 -138.95
CA ALA A 512 -46.54 42.45 -138.33
C ALA A 512 -46.58 43.84 -137.66
N GLU A 513 -47.39 44.78 -138.18
CA GLU A 513 -47.70 46.07 -137.56
C GLU A 513 -48.40 45.86 -136.21
N LEU A 514 -49.47 45.04 -136.17
CA LEU A 514 -50.16 44.69 -134.92
C LEU A 514 -49.23 44.04 -133.89
N LEU A 515 -48.38 43.07 -134.30
CA LEU A 515 -47.42 42.43 -133.40
C LEU A 515 -46.34 43.41 -132.89
N ALA A 516 -45.96 44.42 -133.69
CA ALA A 516 -45.03 45.46 -133.26
C ALA A 516 -45.68 46.46 -132.28
N GLU A 517 -46.97 46.76 -132.43
CA GLU A 517 -47.76 47.55 -131.47
C GLU A 517 -47.96 46.79 -130.15
N GLU A 518 -48.30 45.49 -130.20
CA GLU A 518 -48.39 44.63 -129.01
C GLU A 518 -47.04 44.57 -128.26
N ALA A 519 -45.93 44.36 -128.96
CA ALA A 519 -44.58 44.35 -128.36
C ALA A 519 -44.18 45.71 -127.75
N ALA A 520 -44.62 46.83 -128.32
CA ALA A 520 -44.42 48.16 -127.74
C ALA A 520 -45.22 48.37 -126.44
N VAL A 521 -46.46 47.87 -126.37
CA VAL A 521 -47.27 47.91 -125.13
C VAL A 521 -46.68 47.00 -124.04
N GLU A 522 -46.16 45.82 -124.40
CA GLU A 522 -45.42 44.96 -123.45
C GLU A 522 -44.15 45.66 -122.93
N ARG A 523 -43.40 46.33 -123.81
CA ARG A 523 -42.23 47.13 -123.43
C ARG A 523 -42.60 48.26 -122.45
N ASP A 524 -43.61 49.07 -122.76
CA ASP A 524 -44.01 50.20 -121.93
C ASP A 524 -44.56 49.75 -120.57
N THR A 525 -45.29 48.63 -120.50
CA THR A 525 -45.73 48.07 -119.21
C THR A 525 -44.59 47.42 -118.42
N ALA A 526 -43.59 46.82 -119.08
CA ALA A 526 -42.37 46.35 -118.41
C ALA A 526 -41.52 47.52 -117.89
N GLN A 527 -41.42 48.61 -118.65
CA GLN A 527 -40.65 49.80 -118.27
C GLN A 527 -41.33 50.58 -117.13
N SER A 528 -42.66 50.72 -117.17
CA SER A 528 -43.44 51.29 -116.05
C SER A 528 -43.21 50.55 -114.73
N ARG A 529 -43.17 49.20 -114.77
CA ARG A 529 -42.86 48.36 -113.59
C ARG A 529 -41.41 48.52 -113.12
N ALA A 530 -40.46 48.75 -114.03
CA ALA A 530 -39.08 49.05 -113.66
C ALA A 530 -38.95 50.41 -112.95
N ASP A 531 -39.71 51.41 -113.41
CA ASP A 531 -39.76 52.74 -112.78
C ASP A 531 -40.46 52.69 -111.41
N GLU A 532 -41.57 51.97 -111.25
CA GLU A 532 -42.22 51.69 -109.96
C GLU A 532 -41.25 51.02 -108.96
N LEU A 533 -40.58 49.94 -109.37
CA LEU A 533 -39.57 49.27 -108.56
C LEU A 533 -38.38 50.19 -108.24
N SER A 534 -38.05 51.15 -109.11
CA SER A 534 -37.01 52.14 -108.83
C SER A 534 -37.42 53.10 -107.70
N LEU A 535 -38.70 53.46 -107.59
CA LEU A 535 -39.21 54.33 -106.54
C LEU A 535 -39.23 53.62 -105.18
N ASP A 536 -39.72 52.38 -105.14
CA ASP A 536 -39.73 51.54 -103.92
C ASP A 536 -38.32 51.27 -103.40
N LEU A 537 -37.38 50.95 -104.30
CA LEU A 537 -35.97 50.73 -103.99
C LEU A 537 -35.31 52.01 -103.45
N ASN A 538 -35.64 53.18 -104.01
CA ASN A 538 -35.19 54.48 -103.50
C ASN A 538 -35.82 54.83 -102.13
N ALA A 539 -37.06 54.41 -101.86
CA ALA A 539 -37.69 54.56 -100.55
C ALA A 539 -37.00 53.67 -99.50
N ALA A 540 -36.83 52.38 -99.78
CA ALA A 540 -36.15 51.44 -98.90
C ALA A 540 -34.68 51.83 -98.61
N ARG A 541 -33.98 52.44 -99.59
CA ARG A 541 -32.63 52.99 -99.37
C ARG A 541 -32.62 54.15 -98.37
N ARG A 542 -33.68 54.96 -98.29
CA ARG A 542 -33.84 56.01 -97.27
C ARG A 542 -34.12 55.43 -95.88
N GLU A 543 -34.95 54.39 -95.79
CA GLU A 543 -35.20 53.67 -94.54
C GLU A 543 -33.91 53.08 -93.94
N VAL A 544 -33.12 52.36 -94.75
CA VAL A 544 -31.84 51.77 -94.30
C VAL A 544 -30.81 52.83 -93.93
N ALA A 545 -30.77 53.97 -94.64
CA ALA A 545 -29.94 55.11 -94.24
C ALA A 545 -30.36 55.70 -92.87
N ALA A 546 -31.67 55.82 -92.62
CA ALA A 546 -32.19 56.29 -91.33
C ALA A 546 -31.83 55.31 -90.19
N LEU A 547 -32.09 54.01 -90.37
CA LEU A 547 -31.76 52.97 -89.38
C LEU A 547 -30.27 52.90 -89.06
N ARG A 548 -29.39 53.00 -90.07
CA ARG A 548 -27.93 53.07 -89.86
C ARG A 548 -27.53 54.32 -89.07
N SER A 549 -28.21 55.46 -89.27
CA SER A 549 -27.95 56.68 -88.47
C SER A 549 -28.41 56.57 -87.01
N GLN A 550 -29.50 55.83 -86.75
CA GLN A 550 -30.00 55.55 -85.41
C GLN A 550 -29.06 54.59 -84.66
N LEU A 551 -28.65 53.50 -85.31
CA LEU A 551 -27.69 52.53 -84.77
C LEU A 551 -26.35 53.18 -84.42
N ALA A 552 -25.86 54.11 -85.24
CA ALA A 552 -24.61 54.84 -84.97
C ALA A 552 -24.70 55.71 -83.69
N ARG A 553 -25.85 56.36 -83.44
CA ARG A 553 -26.09 57.12 -82.20
C ARG A 553 -26.09 56.20 -80.98
N GLN A 554 -26.86 55.10 -81.03
CA GLN A 554 -26.91 54.12 -79.95
C GLN A 554 -25.54 53.50 -79.62
N GLN A 555 -24.71 53.25 -80.64
CA GLN A 555 -23.32 52.79 -80.42
C GLN A 555 -22.46 53.86 -79.72
N GLN A 556 -22.65 55.14 -80.05
CA GLN A 556 -21.98 56.25 -79.37
C GLN A 556 -22.44 56.39 -77.92
N ASP A 557 -23.73 56.24 -77.64
CA ASP A 557 -24.30 56.26 -76.28
C ASP A 557 -23.75 55.11 -75.42
N ILE A 558 -23.67 53.89 -75.99
CA ILE A 558 -23.03 52.73 -75.33
C ILE A 558 -21.55 53.01 -75.00
N LEU A 559 -20.83 53.72 -75.86
CA LEU A 559 -19.42 54.07 -75.61
C LEU A 559 -19.30 55.13 -74.51
N GLN A 560 -20.20 56.12 -74.45
CA GLN A 560 -20.25 57.09 -73.35
C GLN A 560 -20.56 56.42 -72.01
N LEU A 561 -21.57 55.53 -71.96
CA LEU A 561 -21.91 54.77 -70.74
C LEU A 561 -20.76 53.86 -70.27
N LYS A 562 -20.05 53.20 -71.20
CA LYS A 562 -18.83 52.43 -70.86
C LYS A 562 -17.72 53.30 -70.28
N LEU A 563 -17.55 54.53 -70.78
CA LEU A 563 -16.56 55.49 -70.28
C LEU A 563 -16.94 56.01 -68.89
N GLN A 564 -18.22 56.29 -68.64
CA GLN A 564 -18.72 56.67 -67.31
C GLN A 564 -18.53 55.54 -66.30
N LEU A 565 -18.83 54.29 -66.67
CA LEU A 565 -18.61 53.11 -65.82
C LEU A 565 -17.12 52.88 -65.52
N SER A 566 -16.21 53.08 -66.47
CA SER A 566 -14.77 52.94 -66.21
C SER A 566 -14.21 54.09 -65.37
N GLN A 567 -14.74 55.31 -65.51
CA GLN A 567 -14.41 56.45 -64.66
C GLN A 567 -14.92 56.25 -63.22
N ALA A 568 -16.14 55.72 -63.03
CA ALA A 568 -16.69 55.39 -61.72
C ALA A 568 -15.93 54.25 -61.04
N ALA A 569 -15.53 53.21 -61.79
CA ALA A 569 -14.68 52.15 -61.26
C ALA A 569 -13.28 52.68 -60.85
N ALA A 570 -12.71 53.61 -61.62
CA ALA A 570 -11.43 54.24 -61.30
C ALA A 570 -11.51 55.16 -60.07
N SER A 571 -12.59 55.94 -59.90
CA SER A 571 -12.76 56.80 -58.73
C SER A 571 -13.03 55.99 -57.45
N ALA A 572 -13.80 54.90 -57.54
CA ALA A 572 -13.98 53.95 -56.43
C ALA A 572 -12.66 53.29 -56.02
N ALA A 573 -11.84 52.85 -56.99
CA ALA A 573 -10.52 52.29 -56.72
C ALA A 573 -9.56 53.32 -56.08
N ALA A 574 -9.61 54.58 -56.52
CA ALA A 574 -8.83 55.67 -55.93
C ALA A 574 -9.26 55.97 -54.47
N ALA A 575 -10.57 55.99 -54.19
CA ALA A 575 -11.09 56.19 -52.84
C ALA A 575 -10.63 55.07 -51.88
N ALA A 576 -10.70 53.80 -52.33
CA ALA A 576 -10.22 52.66 -51.56
C ALA A 576 -8.71 52.72 -51.27
N ALA A 577 -7.90 53.21 -52.22
CA ALA A 577 -6.46 53.38 -52.02
C ALA A 577 -6.13 54.49 -50.99
N VAL A 578 -6.85 55.61 -51.02
CA VAL A 578 -6.64 56.73 -50.09
C VAL A 578 -7.00 56.34 -48.66
N GLY A 579 -8.10 55.60 -48.46
CA GLY A 579 -8.57 55.18 -47.13
C GLY A 579 -7.58 54.31 -46.34
N SER A 580 -6.62 53.65 -47.01
CA SER A 580 -5.67 52.71 -46.38
C SER A 580 -4.36 53.35 -45.89
N SER A 581 -4.18 54.68 -46.00
CA SER A 581 -2.88 55.34 -45.77
C SER A 581 -2.85 56.44 -44.70
N GLY A 582 -4.00 56.87 -44.16
CA GLY A 582 -4.10 57.98 -43.22
C GLY A 582 -4.15 57.56 -41.74
N GLY A 583 -3.01 57.21 -41.12
CA GLY A 583 -3.04 56.66 -39.75
C GLY A 583 -1.74 56.64 -38.93
N GLY A 584 -0.76 57.54 -39.16
CA GLY A 584 0.52 57.48 -38.42
C GLY A 584 1.26 58.82 -38.23
N GLY A 585 1.12 59.42 -37.03
CA GLY A 585 1.89 60.60 -36.58
C GLY A 585 1.26 61.19 -35.30
N SER A 586 1.82 61.08 -34.09
CA SER A 586 3.18 61.38 -33.57
C SER A 586 3.35 62.82 -33.05
N ARG A 587 3.24 62.97 -31.71
CA ARG A 587 3.74 64.06 -30.84
C ARG A 587 3.95 63.43 -29.43
N GLY A 588 4.92 63.84 -28.59
CA GLY A 588 6.06 64.73 -28.83
C GLY A 588 6.52 65.46 -27.55
N GLY A 589 7.66 65.07 -26.96
CA GLY A 589 8.33 65.74 -25.82
C GLY A 589 8.10 65.10 -24.43
N SER A 590 8.93 65.33 -23.40
CA SER A 590 10.25 66.00 -23.37
C SER A 590 11.08 65.67 -22.10
N LEU A 591 12.40 65.80 -22.22
CA LEU A 591 13.53 65.92 -21.25
C LEU A 591 13.25 66.02 -19.71
N GLY A 592 14.12 65.54 -18.79
CA GLY A 592 15.38 64.78 -18.92
C GLY A 592 16.35 64.89 -17.69
N GLY A 593 17.42 64.07 -17.66
CA GLY A 593 18.63 64.21 -16.80
C GLY A 593 18.78 63.19 -15.64
N ARG A 594 19.77 62.27 -15.55
CA ARG A 594 21.26 62.29 -15.51
C ARG A 594 21.88 62.85 -14.20
N PRO A 595 23.08 62.35 -13.76
CA PRO A 595 23.76 61.06 -14.03
C PRO A 595 24.41 60.38 -12.78
N GLY A 596 24.87 59.13 -12.92
CA GLY A 596 25.73 58.45 -11.93
C GLY A 596 26.12 57.02 -12.34
N SER A 597 27.41 56.65 -12.26
CA SER A 597 28.00 55.35 -12.68
C SER A 597 29.37 55.17 -11.96
N PRO A 598 30.20 54.12 -12.17
CA PRO A 598 30.05 52.88 -12.97
C PRO A 598 30.51 51.57 -12.24
N MET A 599 30.53 50.44 -12.99
CA MET A 599 31.29 49.15 -12.84
C MET A 599 30.34 47.95 -13.07
N GLY A 600 30.64 46.92 -13.88
CA GLY A 600 31.69 46.77 -14.90
C GLY A 600 31.88 45.30 -15.37
N ARG A 601 32.23 45.10 -16.67
CA ARG A 601 32.65 43.82 -17.33
C ARG A 601 31.54 42.77 -17.60
N SER A 602 31.57 41.92 -18.65
CA SER A 602 32.32 41.94 -19.95
C SER A 602 31.88 40.85 -20.95
N ALA A 603 31.80 41.18 -22.25
CA ALA A 603 31.88 40.30 -23.46
C ALA A 603 30.80 39.18 -23.64
N ALA A 604 30.47 38.64 -24.83
CA ALA A 604 30.80 38.89 -26.25
C ALA A 604 29.50 38.72 -27.11
N ALA A 605 29.27 39.43 -28.23
CA ALA A 605 29.64 39.11 -29.63
C ALA A 605 29.34 37.65 -30.09
N ALA A 606 28.75 37.36 -31.27
CA ALA A 606 28.47 38.18 -32.45
C ALA A 606 27.20 37.74 -33.25
N ALA A 607 26.94 38.37 -34.41
CA ALA A 607 25.66 38.35 -35.16
C ALA A 607 25.50 37.29 -36.28
N ALA A 608 24.26 36.97 -36.68
CA ALA A 608 23.80 36.75 -38.09
C ALA A 608 22.27 36.43 -38.17
N VAL A 609 21.55 36.92 -39.20
CA VAL A 609 20.08 36.76 -39.46
C VAL A 609 19.78 37.05 -40.96
N PRO A 610 18.77 36.46 -41.66
CA PRO A 610 17.96 35.25 -41.43
C PRO A 610 18.39 34.10 -42.40
N PRO A 611 17.76 33.67 -43.54
CA PRO A 611 16.47 33.98 -44.24
C PRO A 611 15.48 32.77 -44.33
N LEU A 612 14.50 32.84 -45.26
CA LEU A 612 13.56 31.77 -45.70
C LEU A 612 14.19 31.01 -46.92
N GLN A 613 13.68 29.90 -47.50
CA GLN A 613 12.28 29.54 -47.83
C GLN A 613 12.13 28.07 -48.36
N GLN A 614 10.94 27.46 -48.15
CA GLN A 614 10.24 26.41 -48.96
C GLN A 614 10.81 25.00 -49.31
N GLN A 615 9.87 24.03 -49.21
CA GLN A 615 9.55 22.86 -50.10
C GLN A 615 10.01 21.41 -49.81
N GLN A 616 8.97 20.55 -49.71
CA GLN A 616 8.79 19.16 -50.22
C GLN A 616 9.47 17.91 -49.58
N ARG A 617 8.58 17.04 -49.06
CA ARG A 617 8.46 15.57 -49.28
C ARG A 617 9.67 14.63 -49.09
N GLN A 618 9.56 13.77 -48.06
CA GLN A 618 9.35 12.29 -48.15
C GLN A 618 9.03 11.77 -46.71
N LEU A 619 8.20 10.73 -46.49
CA LEU A 619 8.48 9.27 -46.57
C LEU A 619 9.79 8.85 -45.89
N ALA A 620 9.87 7.82 -45.05
CA ALA A 620 8.88 6.99 -44.34
C ALA A 620 9.59 6.28 -43.16
N ASP A 621 8.92 5.36 -42.45
CA ASP A 621 9.51 4.33 -41.58
C ASP A 621 10.27 4.80 -40.30
N THR A 622 10.42 4.03 -39.22
CA THR A 622 9.71 2.84 -38.69
C THR A 622 9.88 2.78 -37.16
N THR A 623 9.06 1.95 -36.50
CA THR A 623 9.34 1.27 -35.20
C THR A 623 10.00 2.05 -34.05
N CYS A 624 9.23 2.26 -32.98
CA CYS A 624 9.78 2.10 -31.62
C CYS A 624 8.77 1.31 -30.76
N LEU A 625 9.03 0.02 -30.60
CA LEU A 625 8.47 -0.78 -29.51
C LEU A 625 9.39 -0.62 -28.31
N GLN A 626 8.86 -0.21 -27.16
CA GLN A 626 9.55 -0.41 -25.88
C GLN A 626 8.54 -0.59 -24.74
N ASP A 627 8.82 -1.55 -23.89
CA ASP A 627 7.91 -2.04 -22.86
C ASP A 627 7.77 -1.08 -21.68
N MET A 628 6.58 -1.05 -21.08
CA MET A 628 6.45 -0.96 -19.62
C MET A 628 5.23 -1.78 -19.15
N ALA A 629 5.52 -2.92 -18.52
CA ALA A 629 4.55 -3.67 -17.74
C ALA A 629 4.66 -3.29 -16.26
N TRP A 630 3.57 -2.80 -15.67
CA TRP A 630 3.44 -2.53 -14.22
C TRP A 630 1.95 -2.57 -13.79
N VAL A 631 1.43 -3.79 -13.61
CA VAL A 631 0.38 -4.18 -12.63
C VAL A 631 0.70 -5.61 -12.19
#